data_AF-V2HMG6-F1
#
_entry.id   AF-V2HMG6-F1
#
_cell.length_a   1.000
_cell.length_b   1.000
_cell.length_c   1.000
_cell.angle_alpha   90.00
_cell.angle_beta   90.00
_cell.angle_gamma   90.00
#
_symmetry.space_group_name_H-M   'P 1'
#
loop_
_entity.id
_entity.type
_entity.pdbx_description
1 polymer ?
#
loop_
_entity_poly.entity_id
_entity_poly.type
_entity_poly.pdbx_seq_one_letter_code
_entity_poly.pdbx_strand_id
1 'polypeptide(L)' 'MVVPVEALDKARRYMARRSRFTATNVMGVIAEALHDAGMPGQVDVAYRAADRLLQQERKAGRIVFISGSWRNVGEA' A
#
# COMPACT_ATOMS: atom_id res chain seq x y z
N MET A 1 14.03 11.31 1.84
CA MET A 1 14.05 10.02 1.11
C MET A 1 12.76 9.89 0.33
N VAL A 2 12.84 9.62 -0.96
CA VAL A 2 11.68 9.57 -1.87
C VAL A 2 11.37 8.10 -2.15
N VAL A 3 10.11 7.69 -1.97
CA VAL A 3 9.66 6.35 -2.34
C VAL A 3 9.49 6.33 -3.86
N PRO A 4 10.09 5.37 -4.59
CA PRO A 4 9.90 5.26 -6.03
C PRO A 4 8.42 5.13 -6.40
N VAL A 5 8.02 5.77 -7.50
CA VAL A 5 6.61 5.74 -7.95
C VAL A 5 6.18 4.30 -8.27
N GLU A 6 7.09 3.50 -8.82
CA GLU A 6 6.89 2.10 -9.16
C GLU A 6 6.51 1.26 -7.94
N ALA A 7 7.08 1.58 -6.76
CA ALA A 7 6.75 0.89 -5.50
C ALA A 7 5.31 1.20 -5.07
N LEU A 8 4.89 2.46 -5.20
CA LEU A 8 3.52 2.88 -4.91
C LEU A 8 2.52 2.29 -5.93
N ASP A 9 2.89 2.20 -7.20
CA ASP A 9 2.04 1.61 -8.23
C ASP A 9 1.95 0.08 -8.11
N LYS A 10 3.02 -0.60 -7.67
CA LYS A 10 2.97 -2.03 -7.30
C LYS A 10 1.98 -2.24 -6.14
N ALA A 11 2.03 -1.38 -5.12
CA ALA A 11 1.11 -1.42 -3.98
C ALA A 11 -0.35 -1.14 -4.38
N ARG A 12 -0.61 -0.13 -5.22
CA ARG A 12 -1.95 0.16 -5.73
C ARG A 12 -2.53 -1.00 -6.54
N ARG A 13 -1.74 -1.61 -7.43
CA ARG A 13 -2.15 -2.79 -8.19
C ARG A 13 -2.44 -3.98 -7.29
N TYR A 14 -1.68 -4.15 -6.21
CA TYR A 14 -1.98 -5.16 -5.19
C TYR A 14 -3.33 -4.89 -4.52
N MET A 15 -3.58 -3.65 -4.07
CA MET A 15 -4.84 -3.26 -3.42
C MET A 15 -6.05 -3.48 -4.34
N ALA A 16 -5.96 -3.08 -5.61
CA ALA A 16 -7.03 -3.21 -6.59
C ALA A 16 -7.38 -4.66 -6.96
N ARG A 17 -6.45 -5.61 -6.76
CA ARG A 17 -6.67 -7.04 -7.05
C ARG A 17 -7.21 -7.82 -5.86
N ARG A 18 -7.36 -7.20 -4.70
CA ARG A 18 -7.68 -7.87 -3.44
C ARG A 18 -8.97 -7.29 -2.85
N SER A 19 -9.93 -8.16 -2.60
CA SER A 19 -11.18 -7.77 -1.94
C SER A 19 -11.00 -7.34 -0.48
N ARG A 20 -9.92 -7.80 0.15
CA ARG A 20 -9.49 -7.43 1.52
C ARG A 20 -7.96 -7.41 1.60
N PHE A 21 -7.41 -6.42 2.29
CA PHE A 21 -5.96 -6.32 2.56
C PHE A 21 -5.69 -5.57 3.87
N THR A 22 -4.47 -5.71 4.42
CA THR A 22 -4.03 -5.00 5.63
C THR A 22 -2.93 -4.00 5.33
N ALA A 23 -2.69 -3.07 6.26
CA ALA A 23 -1.55 -2.14 6.16
C ALA A 23 -0.21 -2.90 6.09
N THR A 24 -0.08 -4.00 6.82
CA THR A 24 1.11 -4.86 6.78
C THR A 24 1.31 -5.48 5.40
N ASN A 25 0.24 -5.88 4.71
CA ASN A 25 0.37 -6.40 3.34
C ASN A 25 0.86 -5.32 2.38
N VAL A 26 0.29 -4.11 2.45
CA VAL A 26 0.69 -2.97 1.61
C VAL A 26 2.15 -2.58 1.90
N MET A 27 2.54 -2.53 3.16
CA MET A 27 3.93 -2.30 3.59
C MET A 27 4.88 -3.36 3.01
N GLY A 28 4.51 -4.64 3.06
CA GLY A 28 5.32 -5.72 2.50
C GLY A 28 5.56 -5.55 1.00
N VAL A 29 4.52 -5.19 0.23
CA VAL A 29 4.64 -4.95 -1.22
C VAL A 29 5.57 -3.77 -1.52
N ILE A 30 5.50 -2.70 -0.73
CA ILE A 30 6.40 -1.55 -0.89
C ILE A 30 7.83 -1.92 -0.49
N ALA A 31 8.02 -2.66 0.60
CA ALA A 31 9.33 -3.10 1.05
C ALA A 31 10.01 -4.01 0.02
N GLU A 32 9.26 -4.92 -0.59
CA GLU A 32 9.73 -5.77 -1.69
C GLU A 32 10.13 -4.91 -2.90
N ALA A 33 9.30 -3.95 -3.31
CA ALA A 33 9.64 -3.06 -4.42
C ALA A 33 10.88 -2.19 -4.14
N LEU A 34 11.08 -1.76 -2.90
CA LEU A 34 12.29 -1.03 -2.49
C LEU A 34 13.52 -1.93 -2.54
N HIS A 35 13.39 -3.20 -2.13
CA HIS A 35 14.44 -4.19 -2.25
C HIS A 35 14.84 -4.41 -3.72
N ASP A 36 13.85 -4.63 -4.60
CA ASP A 36 14.04 -4.79 -6.04
C ASP A 36 14.74 -3.56 -6.67
N ALA A 37 14.52 -2.37 -6.12
CA ALA A 37 15.15 -1.11 -6.54
C ALA A 37 16.56 -0.88 -5.95
N GLY A 38 17.15 -1.87 -5.28
CA GLY A 38 18.48 -1.74 -4.67
C GLY A 38 18.49 -0.94 -3.36
N MET A 39 17.33 -0.77 -2.72
CA MET A 39 17.18 -0.09 -1.42
C MET A 39 16.69 -1.05 -0.33
N PRO A 40 17.45 -2.12 0.00
CA PRO A 40 17.05 -3.07 1.02
C PRO A 40 17.04 -2.45 2.42
N GLY A 41 16.26 -3.04 3.34
CA GLY A 41 16.26 -2.63 4.77
C GLY A 41 15.49 -1.35 5.09
N GLN A 42 14.82 -0.74 4.11
CA GLN A 42 14.05 0.50 4.27
C GLN A 42 12.66 0.27 4.88
N VAL A 43 12.58 -0.44 6.01
CA VAL A 43 11.31 -0.85 6.64
C VAL A 43 10.49 0.36 7.09
N ASP A 44 11.11 1.33 7.77
CA ASP A 44 10.42 2.55 8.22
C ASP A 44 9.86 3.37 7.06
N VAL A 45 10.58 3.39 5.94
CA VAL A 45 10.16 4.07 4.71
C VAL A 45 8.96 3.36 4.12
N ALA A 46 9.00 2.03 4.01
CA ALA A 46 7.89 1.23 3.52
C ALA A 46 6.64 1.40 4.41
N TYR A 47 6.82 1.43 5.73
CA TYR A 47 5.74 1.67 6.69
C TYR A 47 5.07 3.03 6.47
N ARG A 48 5.86 4.11 6.46
CA ARG A 48 5.33 5.48 6.24
C ARG A 48 4.69 5.63 4.86
N ALA A 49 5.25 4.98 3.84
CA ALA A 49 4.71 4.97 2.49
C ALA A 49 3.34 4.28 2.43
N ALA A 50 3.23 3.10 3.06
CA ALA A 50 1.98 2.34 3.13
C ALA A 50 0.88 3.13 3.85
N ASP A 51 1.19 3.72 5.01
CA ASP A 51 0.25 4.54 5.77
C ASP A 51 -0.23 5.75 4.95
N ARG A 52 0.70 6.49 4.33
CA ARG A 52 0.36 7.64 3.48
C ARG A 52 -0.48 7.25 2.28
N LEU A 53 -0.16 6.12 1.62
CA LEU A 53 -0.93 5.61 0.49
C LEU A 53 -2.36 5.28 0.93
N LEU A 54 -2.53 4.52 2.02
CA LEU A 54 -3.85 4.16 2.55
C LEU A 54 -4.68 5.39 2.92
N GLN A 55 -4.07 6.40 3.54
CA GLN A 55 -4.75 7.66 3.86
C GLN A 55 -5.21 8.41 2.61
N GLN A 56 -4.38 8.45 1.55
CA GLN A 56 -4.74 9.08 0.28
C GLN A 56 -5.89 8.34 -0.42
N GLU A 57 -5.82 7.02 -0.50
CA GLU A 57 -6.84 6.17 -1.12
C GLU A 57 -8.17 6.26 -0.37
N ARG A 58 -8.12 6.29 0.97
CA ARG A 58 -9.30 6.51 1.82
C ARG A 58 -9.88 7.90 1.60
N LYS A 59 -9.06 8.95 1.60
CA LYS A 59 -9.52 10.33 1.38
C LYS A 59 -10.14 10.51 -0.01
N ALA A 60 -9.66 9.77 -0.99
CA ALA A 60 -10.23 9.73 -2.34
C ALA A 60 -11.50 8.87 -2.46
N GLY A 61 -11.95 8.24 -1.37
CA GLY A 61 -13.16 7.39 -1.36
C GLY A 61 -12.98 6.05 -2.08
N ARG A 62 -11.75 5.63 -2.39
CA ARG A 62 -11.48 4.39 -3.13
C ARG A 62 -11.44 3.15 -2.24
N ILE A 63 -11.14 3.33 -0.96
CA ILE A 63 -11.08 2.24 0.02
C ILE A 63 -11.77 2.60 1.33
N VAL A 64 -12.18 1.58 2.07
CA VAL A 64 -12.80 1.70 3.40
C VAL A 64 -12.18 0.69 4.37
N PHE A 65 -12.08 1.06 5.65
CA PHE A 65 -11.63 0.16 6.70
C PHE A 65 -12.83 -0.50 7.39
N ILE A 66 -12.92 -1.82 7.33
CA ILE A 66 -14.01 -2.62 7.88
C ILE A 66 -13.42 -3.81 8.64
N SER A 67 -13.77 -3.94 9.91
CA SER A 67 -13.45 -5.09 10.77
C SER A 67 -11.98 -5.54 10.69
N GLY A 68 -11.04 -4.61 10.87
CA GLY A 68 -9.60 -4.93 10.89
C GLY A 68 -8.93 -5.04 9.52
N SER A 69 -9.64 -4.78 8.43
CA SER A 69 -9.11 -4.87 7.06
C SER A 69 -9.55 -3.70 6.19
N TRP A 70 -8.74 -3.35 5.21
CA TRP A 70 -9.09 -2.42 4.15
C TRP A 70 -9.77 -3.17 3.00
N ARG A 71 -10.70 -2.51 2.32
CA ARG A 71 -11.47 -3.02 1.18
C ARG A 71 -11.65 -1.94 0.15
N ASN A 72 -11.70 -2.29 -1.14
CA ASN A 72 -12.07 -1.33 -2.20
C ASN A 72 -13.55 -0.98 -2.10
N VAL A 73 -13.88 0.27 -2.37
CA VAL A 73 -15.27 0.76 -2.48
C VAL A 73 -15.74 0.51 -3.91
N GLY A 74 -16.94 -0.06 -4.07
CA GLY A 74 -17.53 -0.36 -5.39
C GLY A 74 -17.27 -1.76 -5.93
N GLU A 75 -16.58 -2.63 -5.18
CA GLU A 75 -16.64 -4.09 -5.38
C GLU A 75 -17.98 -4.59 -4.81
N ALA A 76 -19.03 -4.52 -5.62
CA ALA A 76 -20.36 -5.09 -5.36
C ALA A 76 -20.53 -6.40 -6.14
#